data_AF-A0A813HEW5-F1
#
_entry.id   AF-A0A813HEW5-F1
#
_cell.length_a   1.000
_cell.length_b   1.000
_cell.length_c   1.000
_cell.angle_alpha   90.00
_cell.angle_beta   90.00
_cell.angle_gamma   90.00
#
_symmetry.space_group_name_H-M   'P 1'
#
loop_
_entity.id
_entity.type
_entity.pdbx_description
1 polymer ?
#
loop_
_entity_poly.entity_id
_entity_poly.type
_entity_poly.pdbx_seq_one_letter_code
_entity_poly.pdbx_strand_id
1 'polypeptide(L)'
;MAMPLIADTPACNILLRCLGAKIGKGCRISVFDLHDPDLLNVGAGVTIGKKCKLATSSVLHGQVHFSEIVIGEGSAVGPTAVLSQGSVVPPGKCVLPLSTMPGWHGTVGSVAYDDVQPPSSSAEFHQRQDLLRVVFGLPAVILLHTLPFVATTFALEWTWQGLTYVYDPIFAWSVFSVMLPWLYAHPLWISLVVLVVLQKWLLVGDFRKMTRKESHWSEFKHWLHGRAVESHDFEEVGDMWTNTELLSQIYRMLGTKVGRRVQIDALHLIENDCVTVGDYCVFGTDVLFAPDILAPWVPVEYAKPSKASEDKPRFADIILHRAANMRDPQPSERGRKALQKQTVRDPRYNNNNKQYNNNNN
;
A
#
# COMPACT_ATOMS: atom_id res chain seq x y z
N MET A 1 -2.30 -16.39 -3.81
CA MET A 1 -1.21 -16.10 -4.77
C MET A 1 -1.63 -15.21 -5.94
N ALA A 2 -2.74 -15.47 -6.67
CA ALA A 2 -3.10 -14.68 -7.87
C ALA A 2 -3.77 -13.31 -7.61
N MET A 3 -4.44 -13.12 -6.47
CA MET A 3 -5.26 -11.92 -6.22
C MET A 3 -4.45 -10.60 -6.18
N PRO A 4 -3.26 -10.51 -5.54
CA PRO A 4 -2.49 -9.27 -5.52
C PRO A 4 -2.06 -8.82 -6.92
N LEU A 5 -1.73 -9.78 -7.80
CA LEU A 5 -1.29 -9.52 -9.17
C LEU A 5 -2.37 -8.83 -10.03
N ILE A 6 -3.62 -9.26 -9.86
CA ILE A 6 -4.76 -8.79 -10.67
C ILE A 6 -5.60 -7.72 -9.96
N ALA A 7 -5.22 -7.29 -8.76
CA ALA A 7 -5.94 -6.26 -8.02
C ALA A 7 -6.07 -4.95 -8.81
N ASP A 8 -7.15 -4.22 -8.57
CA ASP A 8 -7.53 -2.99 -9.29
C ASP A 8 -7.70 -3.17 -10.82
N THR A 9 -7.98 -4.40 -11.26
CA THR A 9 -8.30 -4.72 -12.65
C THR A 9 -9.65 -5.45 -12.77
N PRO A 10 -10.30 -5.39 -13.95
CA PRO A 10 -11.50 -6.18 -14.21
C PRO A 10 -11.30 -7.69 -14.09
N ALA A 11 -10.06 -8.18 -14.25
CA ALA A 11 -9.75 -9.61 -14.10
C ALA A 11 -9.99 -10.11 -12.67
N CYS A 12 -9.73 -9.26 -11.66
CA CYS A 12 -10.06 -9.57 -10.26
C CYS A 12 -11.55 -9.80 -10.06
N ASN A 13 -12.39 -8.93 -10.64
CA ASN A 13 -13.84 -9.05 -10.55
C ASN A 13 -14.35 -10.34 -11.21
N ILE A 14 -13.76 -10.73 -12.34
CA ILE A 14 -14.11 -11.98 -13.02
C ILE A 14 -13.71 -13.18 -12.15
N LEU A 15 -12.49 -13.19 -11.62
CA LEU A 15 -12.03 -14.27 -10.75
C LEU A 15 -12.94 -14.45 -9.54
N LEU A 16 -13.27 -13.36 -8.84
CA LEU A 16 -14.14 -13.40 -7.67
C LEU A 16 -15.56 -13.89 -8.02
N ARG A 17 -16.11 -13.50 -9.18
CA ARG A 17 -17.37 -14.06 -9.68
C ARG A 17 -17.30 -15.56 -9.95
N CYS A 18 -16.19 -16.03 -10.52
CA CYS A 18 -15.97 -17.47 -10.72
C CYS A 18 -15.83 -18.23 -9.39
N LEU A 19 -15.34 -17.57 -8.34
CA LEU A 19 -15.26 -18.13 -6.98
C LEU A 19 -16.59 -18.07 -6.21
N GLY A 20 -17.65 -17.52 -6.79
CA GLY A 20 -19.00 -17.48 -6.19
C GLY A 20 -19.47 -16.10 -5.73
N ALA A 21 -18.61 -15.07 -5.73
CA ALA A 21 -18.98 -13.73 -5.31
C ALA A 21 -19.95 -13.07 -6.29
N LYS A 22 -20.93 -12.32 -5.76
CA LYS A 22 -21.86 -11.51 -6.57
C LYS A 22 -21.27 -10.11 -6.73
N ILE A 23 -20.59 -9.84 -7.85
CA ILE A 23 -19.93 -8.54 -8.08
C ILE A 23 -20.56 -7.78 -9.24
N GLY A 24 -21.01 -6.55 -8.99
CA GLY A 24 -21.56 -5.63 -9.97
C GLY A 24 -20.57 -5.18 -11.05
N LYS A 25 -21.06 -4.44 -12.06
CA LYS A 25 -20.22 -3.89 -13.13
C LYS A 25 -19.45 -2.66 -12.65
N GLY A 26 -18.25 -2.44 -13.19
CA GLY A 26 -17.45 -1.23 -12.89
C GLY A 26 -16.87 -1.18 -11.47
N CYS A 27 -16.88 -2.29 -10.74
CA CYS A 27 -16.28 -2.34 -9.40
C CYS A 27 -14.75 -2.25 -9.49
N ARG A 28 -14.15 -1.54 -8.55
CA ARG A 28 -12.69 -1.48 -8.37
C ARG A 28 -12.33 -2.10 -7.04
N ILE A 29 -11.75 -3.27 -7.12
CA ILE A 29 -11.39 -4.09 -5.96
C ILE A 29 -9.87 -4.08 -5.83
N SER A 30 -9.37 -3.37 -4.82
CA SER A 30 -7.98 -3.47 -4.39
C SER A 30 -7.74 -4.74 -3.57
N VAL A 31 -6.49 -5.03 -3.24
CA VAL A 31 -6.12 -6.18 -2.41
C VAL A 31 -6.82 -6.11 -1.06
N PHE A 32 -7.55 -7.15 -0.69
CA PHE A 32 -8.19 -7.27 0.62
C PHE A 32 -8.24 -8.74 1.04
N ASP A 33 -8.42 -8.97 2.33
CA ASP A 33 -8.48 -10.31 2.93
C ASP A 33 -9.93 -10.83 2.87
N LEU A 34 -10.12 -11.96 2.18
CA LEU A 34 -11.41 -12.62 1.95
C LEU A 34 -11.23 -14.13 1.91
N HIS A 35 -11.90 -14.80 2.84
CA HIS A 35 -11.87 -16.27 2.95
C HIS A 35 -13.05 -16.94 2.25
N ASP A 36 -14.25 -16.38 2.34
CA ASP A 36 -15.49 -16.98 1.81
C ASP A 36 -16.10 -16.08 0.70
N PRO A 37 -15.64 -16.21 -0.56
CA PRO A 37 -16.08 -15.33 -1.64
C PRO A 37 -17.55 -15.48 -2.03
N ASP A 38 -18.15 -16.65 -1.85
CA ASP A 38 -19.56 -16.93 -2.10
C ASP A 38 -20.53 -16.15 -1.20
N LEU A 39 -20.05 -15.67 -0.05
CA LEU A 39 -20.78 -14.83 0.90
C LEU A 39 -20.57 -13.33 0.68
N LEU A 40 -19.96 -12.94 -0.45
CA LEU A 40 -19.72 -11.53 -0.77
C LEU A 40 -20.67 -11.03 -1.86
N ASN A 41 -21.39 -9.95 -1.55
CA ASN A 41 -22.31 -9.27 -2.47
C ASN A 41 -21.97 -7.79 -2.61
N VAL A 42 -21.59 -7.40 -3.82
CA VAL A 42 -21.06 -6.07 -4.15
C VAL A 42 -21.88 -5.48 -5.30
N GLY A 43 -22.52 -4.34 -5.03
CA GLY A 43 -23.27 -3.56 -6.02
C GLY A 43 -22.39 -3.00 -7.14
N ALA A 44 -23.00 -2.41 -8.17
CA ALA A 44 -22.25 -1.81 -9.28
C ALA A 44 -21.44 -0.58 -8.83
N GLY A 45 -20.32 -0.30 -9.50
CA GLY A 45 -19.50 0.89 -9.26
C GLY A 45 -18.84 0.97 -7.88
N VAL A 46 -18.84 -0.11 -7.11
CA VAL A 46 -18.24 -0.11 -5.76
C VAL A 46 -16.72 -0.06 -5.84
N THR A 47 -16.11 0.73 -4.95
CA THR A 47 -14.65 0.77 -4.78
C THR A 47 -14.26 0.22 -3.42
N ILE A 48 -13.45 -0.83 -3.38
CA ILE A 48 -12.91 -1.42 -2.14
C ILE A 48 -11.43 -1.07 -2.05
N GLY A 49 -11.06 -0.37 -0.99
CA GLY A 49 -9.70 0.04 -0.69
C GLY A 49 -8.79 -1.11 -0.28
N LYS A 50 -7.53 -0.77 -0.05
CA LYS A 50 -6.47 -1.75 0.23
C LYS A 50 -6.52 -2.29 1.64
N LYS A 51 -6.07 -3.54 1.81
CA LYS A 51 -5.98 -4.24 3.09
C LYS A 51 -7.28 -4.22 3.90
N CYS A 52 -8.43 -4.10 3.22
CA CYS A 52 -9.71 -4.29 3.88
C CYS A 52 -9.81 -5.74 4.39
N LYS A 53 -10.55 -5.96 5.46
CA LYS A 53 -10.87 -7.32 5.94
C LYS A 53 -12.37 -7.53 5.80
N LEU A 54 -12.75 -8.47 4.94
CA LEU A 54 -14.15 -8.85 4.74
C LEU A 54 -14.38 -10.17 5.49
N ALA A 55 -14.74 -10.06 6.76
CA ALA A 55 -14.92 -11.20 7.65
C ALA A 55 -16.33 -11.78 7.51
N THR A 56 -16.51 -12.69 6.55
CA THR A 56 -17.77 -13.40 6.26
C THR A 56 -18.10 -14.51 7.26
N SER A 57 -17.10 -14.95 8.02
CA SER A 57 -17.21 -15.97 9.05
C SER A 57 -16.63 -15.51 10.39
N SER A 58 -17.22 -15.97 11.49
CA SER A 58 -16.65 -15.81 12.83
C SER A 58 -16.96 -17.02 13.71
N VAL A 59 -16.16 -17.19 14.76
CA VAL A 59 -16.39 -18.21 15.77
C VAL A 59 -17.00 -17.54 17.00
N LEU A 60 -18.24 -17.88 17.33
CA LEU A 60 -18.95 -17.40 18.50
C LEU A 60 -19.43 -18.61 19.30
N HIS A 61 -19.15 -18.65 20.61
CA HIS A 61 -19.56 -19.75 21.50
C HIS A 61 -19.20 -21.17 21.00
N GLY A 62 -18.04 -21.32 20.35
CA GLY A 62 -17.59 -22.59 19.79
C GLY A 62 -18.31 -23.03 18.51
N GLN A 63 -19.15 -22.17 17.93
CA GLN A 63 -19.82 -22.38 16.65
C GLN A 63 -19.29 -21.41 15.60
N VAL A 64 -19.16 -21.89 14.37
CA VAL A 64 -18.81 -21.05 13.22
C VAL A 64 -20.11 -20.48 12.65
N HIS A 65 -20.21 -19.15 12.62
CA HIS A 65 -21.29 -18.43 11.99
C HIS A 65 -20.82 -17.88 10.65
N PHE A 66 -21.63 -18.07 9.63
CA PHE A 66 -21.42 -17.52 8.30
C PHE A 66 -22.53 -16.52 8.00
N SER A 67 -22.18 -15.37 7.45
CA SER A 67 -23.17 -14.37 7.05
C SER A 67 -22.69 -13.56 5.86
N GLU A 68 -23.62 -13.28 4.95
CA GLU A 68 -23.35 -12.50 3.73
C GLU A 68 -22.96 -11.06 4.10
N ILE A 69 -21.94 -10.53 3.42
CA ILE A 69 -21.60 -9.10 3.47
C ILE A 69 -22.19 -8.46 2.22
N VAL A 70 -23.00 -7.41 2.42
CA VAL A 70 -23.67 -6.69 1.33
C VAL A 70 -23.15 -5.27 1.24
N ILE A 71 -22.59 -4.91 0.09
CA ILE A 71 -22.10 -3.56 -0.21
C ILE A 71 -22.99 -2.96 -1.29
N GLY A 72 -23.72 -1.89 -0.94
CA GLY A 72 -24.66 -1.22 -1.84
C GLY A 72 -23.98 -0.58 -3.07
N GLU A 73 -24.75 -0.34 -4.12
CA GLU A 73 -24.28 0.29 -5.35
C GLU A 73 -23.63 1.66 -5.10
N GLY A 74 -22.55 1.95 -5.82
CA GLY A 74 -21.83 3.22 -5.73
C GLY A 74 -21.16 3.48 -4.38
N SER A 75 -21.09 2.48 -3.50
CA SER A 75 -20.46 2.59 -2.19
C SER A 75 -18.93 2.51 -2.28
N ALA A 76 -18.25 3.01 -1.25
CA ALA A 76 -16.81 2.87 -1.12
C ALA A 76 -16.43 2.26 0.23
N VAL A 77 -15.34 1.52 0.26
CA VAL A 77 -14.74 0.99 1.49
C VAL A 77 -13.33 1.55 1.58
N GLY A 78 -13.06 2.35 2.60
CA GLY A 78 -11.74 2.93 2.85
C GLY A 78 -10.69 1.85 3.19
N PRO A 79 -9.40 2.15 2.99
CA PRO A 79 -8.32 1.22 3.29
C PRO A 79 -8.30 0.77 4.75
N THR A 80 -7.94 -0.50 4.96
CA THR A 80 -7.87 -1.16 6.28
C THR A 80 -9.21 -1.15 7.05
N ALA A 81 -10.33 -0.85 6.39
CA ALA A 81 -11.65 -1.01 7.00
C ALA A 81 -11.99 -2.50 7.18
N VAL A 82 -12.77 -2.78 8.22
CA VAL A 82 -13.21 -4.14 8.57
C VAL A 82 -14.71 -4.24 8.40
N LEU A 83 -15.18 -5.13 7.54
CA LEU A 83 -16.60 -5.45 7.41
C LEU A 83 -16.85 -6.78 8.10
N SER A 84 -17.65 -6.76 9.16
CA SER A 84 -17.99 -7.95 9.92
C SER A 84 -19.12 -8.73 9.26
N GLN A 85 -19.29 -10.00 9.61
CA GLN A 85 -20.34 -10.88 9.09
C GLN A 85 -21.74 -10.25 9.19
N GLY A 86 -22.50 -10.26 8.10
CA GLY A 86 -23.84 -9.66 8.07
C GLY A 86 -23.85 -8.13 7.99
N SER A 87 -22.69 -7.49 7.77
CA SER A 87 -22.63 -6.05 7.52
C SER A 87 -23.36 -5.68 6.24
N VAL A 88 -24.15 -4.60 6.29
CA VAL A 88 -24.82 -4.02 5.14
C VAL A 88 -24.38 -2.57 4.99
N VAL A 89 -23.62 -2.28 3.94
CA VAL A 89 -23.24 -0.90 3.58
C VAL A 89 -24.33 -0.34 2.68
N PRO A 90 -25.02 0.75 3.07
CA PRO A 90 -26.08 1.33 2.23
C PRO A 90 -25.52 1.89 0.92
N PRO A 91 -26.32 1.95 -0.16
CA PRO A 91 -25.89 2.52 -1.44
C PRO A 91 -25.37 3.96 -1.31
N GLY A 92 -24.29 4.28 -2.04
CA GLY A 92 -23.67 5.60 -2.03
C GLY A 92 -22.98 5.97 -0.71
N LYS A 93 -22.76 5.02 0.21
CA LYS A 93 -22.04 5.26 1.47
C LYS A 93 -20.59 4.81 1.42
N CYS A 94 -19.74 5.57 2.10
CA CYS A 94 -18.33 5.33 2.19
C CYS A 94 -17.96 4.90 3.61
N VAL A 95 -17.51 3.66 3.78
CA VAL A 95 -16.88 3.24 5.05
C VAL A 95 -15.55 3.96 5.19
N LEU A 96 -15.34 4.70 6.29
CA LEU A 96 -14.11 5.45 6.47
C LEU A 96 -12.90 4.51 6.68
N PRO A 97 -11.67 4.96 6.35
CA PRO A 97 -10.45 4.20 6.63
C PRO A 97 -10.35 3.80 8.10
N LEU A 98 -9.77 2.62 8.38
CA LEU A 98 -9.61 2.06 9.73
C LEU A 98 -10.92 1.91 10.54
N SER A 99 -12.08 2.06 9.89
CA SER A 99 -13.37 1.93 10.55
C SER A 99 -13.90 0.51 10.44
N THR A 100 -14.74 0.13 11.39
CA THR A 100 -15.36 -1.20 11.43
C THR A 100 -16.86 -1.08 11.19
N MET A 101 -17.37 -1.81 10.19
CA MET A 101 -18.79 -2.03 10.01
C MET A 101 -19.26 -3.17 10.91
N PRO A 102 -20.22 -2.91 11.81
CA PRO A 102 -20.75 -3.93 12.69
C PRO A 102 -21.63 -4.90 11.93
N GLY A 103 -21.49 -6.17 12.31
CA GLY A 103 -22.31 -7.26 11.81
C GLY A 103 -23.57 -7.49 12.65
N TRP A 104 -24.23 -8.63 12.43
CA TRP A 104 -25.44 -9.02 13.18
C TRP A 104 -25.23 -9.13 14.70
N HIS A 105 -24.00 -9.44 15.14
CA HIS A 105 -23.66 -9.52 16.57
C HIS A 105 -23.57 -8.15 17.27
N GLY A 106 -23.58 -7.05 16.51
CA GLY A 106 -23.37 -5.71 17.07
C GLY A 106 -21.93 -5.57 17.57
N THR A 107 -21.01 -5.22 16.67
CA THR A 107 -19.62 -4.97 17.07
C THR A 107 -19.55 -3.68 17.89
N VAL A 108 -18.72 -3.67 18.94
CA VAL A 108 -18.41 -2.48 19.74
C VAL A 108 -17.55 -1.54 18.89
N GLY A 109 -18.17 -0.54 18.27
CA GLY A 109 -17.48 0.44 17.44
C GLY A 109 -18.45 1.44 16.83
N SER A 110 -18.04 2.71 16.72
CA SER A 110 -18.81 3.70 15.99
C SER A 110 -18.76 3.37 14.51
N VAL A 111 -19.92 3.15 13.89
CA VAL A 111 -20.02 3.08 12.45
C VAL A 111 -19.67 4.45 11.89
N ALA A 112 -18.52 4.57 11.26
CA ALA A 112 -18.15 5.78 10.56
C ALA A 112 -18.30 5.52 9.07
N TYR A 113 -19.47 5.87 8.53
CA TYR A 113 -19.65 6.04 7.10
C TYR A 113 -20.11 7.45 6.77
N ASP A 114 -19.58 7.98 5.68
CA ASP A 114 -19.97 9.25 5.09
C ASP A 114 -20.62 9.02 3.71
N ASP A 115 -21.12 10.08 3.09
CA ASP A 115 -21.52 10.02 1.68
C ASP A 115 -20.29 9.85 0.78
N VAL A 116 -20.39 8.96 -0.21
CA VAL A 116 -19.34 8.76 -1.21
C VAL A 116 -19.16 10.04 -2.00
N GLN A 117 -17.91 10.44 -2.20
CA GLN A 117 -17.63 11.53 -3.10
C GLN A 117 -17.72 11.09 -4.55
N PRO A 118 -18.25 11.94 -5.43
CA PRO A 118 -18.26 11.64 -6.84
C PRO A 118 -16.83 11.37 -7.30
N PRO A 119 -16.60 10.31 -8.10
CA PRO A 119 -15.28 10.00 -8.61
C PRO A 119 -14.74 11.22 -9.36
N SER A 120 -13.48 11.57 -9.10
CA SER A 120 -12.86 12.74 -9.73
C SER A 120 -12.72 12.61 -11.25
N SER A 121 -12.84 11.39 -11.79
CA SER A 121 -12.58 11.03 -13.19
C SER A 121 -13.78 10.37 -13.88
N SER A 122 -13.85 10.53 -15.21
CA SER A 122 -14.95 10.01 -16.02
C SER A 122 -14.97 8.48 -16.16
N ALA A 123 -16.13 7.91 -16.45
CA ALA A 123 -16.29 6.48 -16.71
C ALA A 123 -15.43 6.00 -17.91
N GLU A 124 -15.33 6.82 -18.96
CA GLU A 124 -14.47 6.53 -20.12
C GLU A 124 -12.99 6.47 -19.74
N PHE A 125 -12.56 7.35 -18.82
CA PHE A 125 -11.19 7.35 -18.32
C PHE A 125 -10.89 6.02 -17.62
N HIS A 126 -11.80 5.55 -16.77
CA HIS A 126 -11.67 4.26 -16.09
C HIS A 126 -11.62 3.08 -17.07
N GLN A 127 -12.47 3.05 -18.09
CA GLN A 127 -12.48 1.97 -19.08
C GLN A 127 -11.15 1.86 -19.84
N ARG A 128 -10.61 2.99 -20.29
CA ARG A 128 -9.30 3.03 -20.98
C ARG A 128 -8.16 2.63 -20.06
N GLN A 129 -8.22 3.06 -18.79
CA GLN A 129 -7.25 2.68 -17.78
C GLN A 129 -7.26 1.17 -17.51
N ASP A 130 -8.44 0.59 -17.40
CA ASP A 130 -8.61 -0.84 -17.14
C ASP A 130 -8.09 -1.68 -18.33
N LEU A 131 -8.35 -1.23 -19.56
CA LEU A 131 -7.76 -1.84 -20.76
C LEU A 131 -6.23 -1.76 -20.75
N LEU A 132 -5.66 -0.60 -20.41
CA LEU A 132 -4.21 -0.42 -20.32
C LEU A 132 -3.59 -1.36 -19.28
N ARG A 133 -4.22 -1.51 -18.10
CA ARG A 133 -3.79 -2.42 -17.04
C ARG A 133 -3.87 -3.89 -17.47
N VAL A 134 -4.91 -4.31 -18.18
CA VAL A 134 -5.07 -5.70 -18.59
C VAL A 134 -4.13 -6.05 -19.75
N VAL A 135 -4.07 -5.21 -20.80
CA VAL A 135 -3.33 -5.51 -22.03
C VAL A 135 -1.83 -5.33 -21.85
N PHE A 136 -1.40 -4.26 -21.20
CA PHE A 136 0.03 -3.95 -21.03
C PHE A 136 0.51 -4.18 -19.60
N GLY A 137 -0.34 -3.91 -18.61
CA GLY A 137 0.01 -4.03 -17.20
C GLY A 137 0.24 -5.47 -16.76
N LEU A 138 -0.73 -6.37 -16.94
CA LEU A 138 -0.62 -7.76 -16.49
C LEU A 138 0.59 -8.48 -17.10
N PRO A 139 0.87 -8.41 -18.43
CA PRO A 139 2.09 -8.99 -18.98
C PRO A 139 3.35 -8.35 -18.40
N ALA A 140 3.36 -7.04 -18.18
CA ALA A 140 4.51 -6.36 -17.57
C ALA A 140 4.74 -6.80 -16.12
N VAL A 141 3.69 -6.97 -15.31
CA VAL A 141 3.85 -7.45 -13.92
C VAL A 141 4.35 -8.89 -13.92
N ILE A 142 3.82 -9.77 -14.77
CA ILE A 142 4.30 -11.15 -14.91
C ILE A 142 5.77 -11.18 -15.34
N LEU A 143 6.15 -10.34 -16.30
CA LEU A 143 7.54 -10.22 -16.73
C LEU A 143 8.45 -9.74 -15.59
N LEU A 144 8.02 -8.71 -14.84
CA LEU A 144 8.78 -8.21 -13.70
C LEU A 144 8.95 -9.26 -12.61
N HIS A 145 7.94 -10.09 -12.34
CA HIS A 145 8.05 -11.17 -11.34
C HIS A 145 8.92 -12.34 -11.83
N THR A 146 9.03 -12.58 -13.13
CA THR A 146 9.86 -13.68 -13.67
C THR A 146 11.35 -13.33 -13.74
N LEU A 147 11.72 -12.06 -13.85
CA LEU A 147 13.12 -11.62 -13.95
C LEU A 147 14.03 -12.05 -12.77
N PRO A 148 13.61 -11.94 -11.49
CA PRO A 148 14.40 -12.44 -10.35
C PRO A 148 14.71 -13.94 -10.42
N PHE A 149 13.80 -14.75 -10.95
CA PHE A 149 14.02 -16.19 -11.12
C PHE A 149 15.08 -16.49 -12.18
N VAL A 150 15.18 -15.67 -13.23
CA VAL A 150 16.24 -15.79 -14.23
C VAL A 150 17.60 -15.55 -13.59
N ALA A 151 17.75 -14.47 -12.82
CA ALA A 151 18.99 -14.17 -12.08
C ALA A 151 19.37 -15.30 -11.11
N THR A 152 18.38 -15.86 -10.42
CA THR A 152 18.56 -16.99 -9.50
C THR A 152 19.01 -18.25 -10.23
N THR A 153 18.42 -18.54 -11.39
CA THR A 153 18.80 -19.69 -12.23
C THR A 153 20.24 -19.57 -12.72
N PHE A 154 20.64 -18.38 -13.17
CA PHE A 154 22.04 -18.11 -13.54
C PHE A 154 23.01 -18.27 -12.36
N ALA A 155 22.63 -17.81 -11.17
CA ALA A 155 23.46 -17.98 -9.98
C ALA A 155 23.63 -19.46 -9.59
N LEU A 156 22.56 -20.25 -9.69
CA LEU A 156 22.59 -21.69 -9.45
C LEU A 156 23.50 -22.41 -10.46
N GLU A 157 23.32 -22.14 -11.76
CA GLU A 157 24.10 -22.75 -12.83
C GLU A 157 25.59 -22.38 -12.72
N TRP A 158 25.89 -21.10 -12.47
CA TRP A 158 27.26 -20.63 -12.28
C TRP A 158 27.95 -21.31 -11.10
N THR A 159 27.23 -21.45 -9.98
CA THR A 159 27.78 -22.11 -8.79
C THR A 159 28.00 -23.61 -9.02
N TRP A 160 27.06 -24.27 -9.70
CA TRP A 160 27.17 -25.68 -10.07
C TRP A 160 28.38 -25.93 -10.99
N GLN A 161 28.52 -25.16 -12.07
CA GLN A 161 29.66 -25.26 -12.98
C GLN A 161 30.98 -24.96 -12.27
N GLY A 162 31.03 -23.93 -11.41
CA GLY A 162 32.21 -23.60 -10.63
C GLY A 162 32.64 -24.72 -9.68
N LEU A 163 31.69 -25.36 -8.99
CA LEU A 163 31.99 -26.47 -8.06
C LEU A 163 32.49 -27.71 -8.80
N THR A 164 31.83 -28.10 -9.89
CA THR A 164 32.25 -29.26 -10.71
C THR A 164 33.56 -29.05 -11.46
N TYR A 165 33.96 -27.80 -11.70
CA TYR A 165 35.26 -27.47 -12.28
C TYR A 165 36.42 -27.67 -11.30
N VAL A 166 36.21 -27.41 -10.00
CA VAL A 166 37.26 -27.44 -8.98
C VAL A 166 37.32 -28.77 -8.21
N TYR A 167 36.18 -29.44 -8.03
CA TYR A 167 36.05 -30.62 -7.17
C TYR A 167 35.47 -31.82 -7.91
N ASP A 168 35.70 -33.02 -7.34
CA ASP A 168 35.06 -34.24 -7.81
C ASP A 168 33.52 -34.11 -7.79
N PRO A 169 32.82 -34.71 -8.76
CA PRO A 169 31.36 -34.56 -8.90
C PRO A 169 30.55 -34.91 -7.64
N ILE A 170 31.01 -35.92 -6.89
CA ILE A 170 30.34 -36.36 -5.65
C ILE A 170 30.47 -35.29 -4.55
N PHE A 171 31.67 -34.72 -4.39
CA PHE A 171 31.89 -33.68 -3.39
C PHE A 171 31.17 -32.39 -3.79
N ALA A 172 31.27 -31.98 -5.06
CA ALA A 172 30.56 -30.83 -5.61
C ALA A 172 29.05 -30.91 -5.38
N TRP A 173 28.44 -32.09 -5.63
CA TRP A 173 27.03 -32.33 -5.39
C TRP A 173 26.64 -32.20 -3.92
N SER A 174 27.45 -32.72 -3.00
CA SER A 174 27.18 -32.61 -1.57
C SER A 174 27.21 -31.15 -1.09
N VAL A 175 28.23 -30.38 -1.50
CA VAL A 175 28.37 -28.96 -1.16
C VAL A 175 27.23 -28.15 -1.76
N PHE A 176 26.94 -28.35 -3.05
CA PHE A 176 25.86 -27.65 -3.75
C PHE A 176 24.51 -27.91 -3.09
N SER A 177 24.23 -29.16 -2.72
CA SER A 177 22.97 -29.56 -2.08
C SER A 177 22.80 -28.91 -0.71
N VAL A 178 23.89 -28.80 0.07
CA VAL A 178 23.88 -28.07 1.35
C VAL A 178 23.66 -26.58 1.10
N MET A 179 24.29 -25.98 0.08
CA MET A 179 24.16 -24.55 -0.20
C MET A 179 22.85 -24.14 -0.91
N LEU A 180 22.09 -25.10 -1.43
CA LEU A 180 20.94 -24.87 -2.30
C LEU A 180 19.90 -23.88 -1.74
N PRO A 181 19.48 -23.94 -0.46
CA PRO A 181 18.51 -22.97 0.08
C PRO A 181 19.02 -21.53 0.01
N TRP A 182 20.30 -21.30 0.33
CA TRP A 182 20.93 -19.98 0.31
C TRP A 182 21.15 -19.48 -1.12
N LEU A 183 21.55 -20.37 -2.03
CA LEU A 183 21.75 -20.05 -3.45
C LEU A 183 20.44 -19.74 -4.16
N TYR A 184 19.33 -20.31 -3.70
CA TYR A 184 18.01 -19.97 -4.22
C TYR A 184 17.52 -18.62 -3.63
N ALA A 185 17.58 -18.48 -2.31
CA ALA A 185 16.87 -17.41 -1.62
C ALA A 185 17.57 -16.04 -1.76
N HIS A 186 18.89 -15.96 -1.54
CA HIS A 186 19.59 -14.67 -1.55
C HIS A 186 19.59 -13.97 -2.92
N PRO A 187 19.90 -14.65 -4.05
CA PRO A 187 19.85 -14.00 -5.36
C PRO A 187 18.45 -13.54 -5.73
N LEU A 188 17.42 -14.32 -5.37
CA LEU A 188 16.03 -13.95 -5.61
C LEU A 188 15.66 -12.66 -4.87
N TRP A 189 15.94 -12.58 -3.57
CA TRP A 189 15.62 -11.40 -2.77
C TRP A 189 16.42 -10.16 -3.21
N ILE A 190 17.73 -10.31 -3.45
CA ILE A 190 18.58 -9.19 -3.88
C ILE A 190 18.14 -8.67 -5.24
N SER A 191 17.90 -9.57 -6.21
CA SER A 191 17.47 -9.16 -7.55
C SER A 191 16.09 -8.53 -7.53
N LEU A 192 15.17 -8.99 -6.68
CA LEU A 192 13.86 -8.38 -6.51
C LEU A 192 13.96 -6.95 -5.96
N VAL A 193 14.73 -6.72 -4.88
CA VAL A 193 14.92 -5.37 -4.31
C VAL A 193 15.53 -4.43 -5.36
N VAL A 194 16.58 -4.88 -6.05
CA VAL A 194 17.22 -4.09 -7.11
C VAL A 194 16.22 -3.77 -8.22
N LEU A 195 15.42 -4.75 -8.66
CA LEU A 195 14.41 -4.55 -9.69
C LEU A 195 13.35 -3.53 -9.28
N VAL A 196 12.81 -3.63 -8.06
CA VAL A 196 11.79 -2.69 -7.56
C VAL A 196 12.35 -1.28 -7.41
N VAL A 197 13.58 -1.14 -6.90
CA VAL A 197 14.27 0.16 -6.82
C VAL A 197 14.50 0.74 -8.22
N LEU A 198 15.01 -0.04 -9.16
CA LEU A 198 15.20 0.41 -10.54
C LEU A 198 13.86 0.80 -11.20
N GLN A 199 12.82 -0.01 -11.02
CA GLN A 199 11.49 0.25 -11.53
C GLN A 199 10.92 1.57 -10.97
N LYS A 200 11.08 1.82 -9.67
CA LYS A 200 10.69 3.07 -9.01
C LYS A 200 11.34 4.27 -9.69
N TRP A 201 12.66 4.26 -9.82
CA TRP A 201 13.40 5.43 -10.34
C TRP A 201 13.26 5.60 -11.85
N LEU A 202 13.17 4.51 -12.62
CA LEU A 202 13.07 4.54 -14.07
C LEU A 202 11.66 4.87 -14.57
N LEU A 203 10.62 4.27 -13.96
CA LEU A 203 9.24 4.43 -14.43
C LEU A 203 8.55 5.61 -13.75
N VAL A 204 8.61 5.68 -12.43
CA VAL A 204 7.86 6.67 -11.64
C VAL A 204 8.64 7.96 -11.44
N GLY A 205 9.90 7.86 -11.01
CA GLY A 205 10.67 9.00 -10.53
C GLY A 205 10.17 9.46 -9.15
N ASP A 206 10.00 10.77 -8.94
CA ASP A 206 9.56 11.36 -7.66
C ASP A 206 8.03 11.52 -7.61
N PHE A 207 7.37 10.85 -6.66
CA PHE A 207 5.90 10.91 -6.50
C PHE A 207 5.39 12.32 -6.22
N ARG A 208 6.19 13.19 -5.58
CA ARG A 208 5.80 14.59 -5.30
C ARG A 208 5.68 15.43 -6.56
N LYS A 209 6.48 15.11 -7.58
CA LYS A 209 6.45 15.80 -8.88
C LYS A 209 5.39 15.23 -9.81
N MET A 210 4.91 14.02 -9.51
CA MET A 210 3.91 13.39 -10.34
C MET A 210 2.62 14.21 -10.31
N THR A 211 2.24 14.69 -11.48
CA THR A 211 1.02 15.44 -11.67
C THR A 211 -0.08 14.46 -12.02
N ARG A 212 -1.00 14.17 -11.10
CA ARG A 212 -2.28 13.53 -11.43
C ARG A 212 -3.20 14.54 -12.15
N LYS A 213 -2.72 15.16 -13.23
CA LYS A 213 -3.63 15.41 -14.37
C LYS A 213 -4.09 14.01 -14.77
N GLU A 214 -5.37 13.84 -15.10
CA GLU A 214 -5.99 12.57 -15.54
C GLU A 214 -5.29 11.96 -16.75
N SER A 215 -4.05 11.52 -16.56
CA SER A 215 -3.19 10.94 -17.56
C SER A 215 -3.11 9.48 -17.24
N HIS A 216 -3.65 8.68 -18.16
CA HIS A 216 -3.66 7.23 -18.06
C HIS A 216 -2.28 6.66 -17.72
N TRP A 217 -1.22 7.30 -18.22
CA TRP A 217 0.15 6.86 -18.02
C TRP A 217 0.65 7.05 -16.58
N SER A 218 0.25 8.14 -15.92
CA SER A 218 0.61 8.38 -14.52
C SER A 218 -0.06 7.38 -13.58
N GLU A 219 -1.35 7.11 -13.77
CA GLU A 219 -2.09 6.11 -12.99
C GLU A 219 -1.63 4.69 -13.32
N PHE A 220 -1.20 4.44 -14.56
CA PHE A 220 -0.62 3.16 -14.95
C PHE A 220 0.73 2.90 -14.26
N LYS A 221 1.64 3.88 -14.27
CA LYS A 221 2.93 3.79 -13.57
C LYS A 221 2.76 3.58 -12.07
N HIS A 222 1.84 4.34 -11.46
CA HIS A 222 1.51 4.20 -10.04
C HIS A 222 0.96 2.81 -9.73
N TRP A 223 -0.01 2.32 -10.52
CA TRP A 223 -0.55 0.97 -10.39
C TRP A 223 0.53 -0.10 -10.55
N LEU A 224 1.38 0.01 -11.58
CA LEU A 224 2.44 -0.96 -11.87
C LEU A 224 3.50 -1.01 -10.75
N HIS A 225 3.87 0.15 -10.21
CA HIS A 225 4.77 0.22 -9.06
C HIS A 225 4.12 -0.33 -7.79
N GLY A 226 2.84 -0.02 -7.57
CA GLY A 226 2.07 -0.58 -6.46
C GLY A 226 2.05 -2.10 -6.46
N ARG A 227 1.86 -2.74 -7.61
CA ARG A 227 1.93 -4.20 -7.74
C ARG A 227 3.30 -4.80 -7.46
N ALA A 228 4.38 -4.04 -7.66
CA ALA A 228 5.73 -4.50 -7.39
C ALA A 228 6.11 -4.40 -5.90
N VAL A 229 5.56 -3.41 -5.18
CA VAL A 229 5.81 -3.20 -3.75
C VAL A 229 4.83 -3.97 -2.87
N GLU A 230 3.58 -4.13 -3.32
CA GLU A 230 2.53 -4.91 -2.63
C GLU A 230 2.53 -6.39 -3.07
N SER A 231 3.58 -6.86 -3.74
CA SER A 231 3.70 -8.28 -4.07
C SER A 231 4.10 -9.08 -2.84
N HIS A 232 3.62 -10.32 -2.78
CA HIS A 232 4.00 -11.26 -1.73
C HIS A 232 5.52 -11.46 -1.68
N ASP A 233 6.16 -11.57 -2.84
CA ASP A 233 7.61 -11.75 -2.92
C ASP A 233 8.37 -10.57 -2.31
N PHE A 234 7.88 -9.34 -2.47
CA PHE A 234 8.52 -8.16 -1.87
C PHE A 234 8.23 -8.06 -0.36
N GLU A 235 7.03 -8.46 0.06
CA GLU A 235 6.66 -8.57 1.48
C GLU A 235 7.53 -9.60 2.20
N GLU A 236 7.76 -10.79 1.61
CA GLU A 236 8.69 -11.80 2.16
C GLU A 236 10.11 -11.26 2.35
N VAL A 237 10.60 -10.47 1.39
CA VAL A 237 11.91 -9.82 1.54
C VAL A 237 11.88 -8.84 2.71
N GLY A 238 10.82 -8.04 2.83
CA GLY A 238 10.63 -7.11 3.94
C GLY A 238 10.66 -7.81 5.29
N ASP A 239 9.90 -8.90 5.42
CA ASP A 239 9.69 -9.68 6.64
C ASP A 239 10.99 -10.26 7.20
N MET A 240 11.93 -10.63 6.33
CA MET A 240 13.24 -11.12 6.77
C MET A 240 14.12 -10.07 7.42
N TRP A 241 13.94 -8.82 7.01
CA TRP A 241 14.72 -7.67 7.50
C TRP A 241 13.93 -6.86 8.52
N THR A 242 12.78 -7.35 8.97
CA THR A 242 11.95 -6.75 9.99
C THR A 242 12.76 -6.40 11.24
N ASN A 243 12.52 -5.19 11.76
CA ASN A 243 13.24 -4.61 12.90
C ASN A 243 14.76 -4.41 12.69
N THR A 244 15.26 -4.45 11.45
CA THR A 244 16.68 -4.17 11.14
C THR A 244 16.88 -2.82 10.45
N GLU A 245 18.11 -2.30 10.54
CA GLU A 245 18.52 -1.10 9.79
C GLU A 245 18.61 -1.36 8.26
N LEU A 246 18.69 -2.62 7.82
CA LEU A 246 18.71 -2.96 6.40
C LEU A 246 17.35 -2.67 5.74
N LEU A 247 16.26 -2.97 6.43
CA LEU A 247 14.92 -2.61 5.96
C LEU A 247 14.78 -1.09 5.82
N SER A 248 15.29 -0.32 6.80
CA SER A 248 15.35 1.14 6.71
C SER A 248 16.17 1.64 5.51
N GLN A 249 17.26 0.94 5.15
CA GLN A 249 18.04 1.26 3.94
C GLN A 249 17.25 0.97 2.65
N ILE A 250 16.51 -0.14 2.58
CA ILE A 250 15.65 -0.47 1.44
C ILE A 250 14.60 0.63 1.22
N TYR A 251 13.91 1.07 2.27
CA TYR A 251 12.94 2.17 2.17
C TYR A 251 13.60 3.50 1.77
N ARG A 252 14.85 3.78 2.21
CA ARG A 252 15.62 4.95 1.76
C ARG A 252 15.99 4.85 0.27
N MET A 253 16.35 3.67 -0.23
CA MET A 253 16.61 3.44 -1.66
C MET A 253 15.35 3.67 -2.51
N LEU A 254 14.17 3.36 -1.97
CA LEU A 254 12.89 3.67 -2.60
C LEU A 254 12.47 5.15 -2.49
N GLY A 255 13.23 5.97 -1.76
CA GLY A 255 13.04 7.42 -1.66
C GLY A 255 12.48 7.94 -0.32
N THR A 256 12.17 7.04 0.61
CA THR A 256 11.64 7.40 1.95
C THR A 256 12.73 8.04 2.79
N LYS A 257 12.43 9.16 3.46
CA LYS A 257 13.38 9.81 4.37
C LYS A 257 13.28 9.20 5.76
N VAL A 258 14.02 8.12 6.01
CA VAL A 258 14.02 7.40 7.30
C VAL A 258 15.20 7.83 8.17
N GLY A 259 14.91 8.29 9.39
CA GLY A 259 15.89 8.64 10.43
C GLY A 259 16.67 7.44 10.98
N ARG A 260 17.42 7.66 12.07
CA ARG A 260 18.23 6.63 12.73
C ARG A 260 17.42 5.84 13.76
N ARG A 261 17.76 4.56 13.96
CA ARG A 261 17.15 3.68 14.98
C ARG A 261 15.64 3.63 14.85
N VAL A 262 15.16 3.55 13.62
CA VAL A 262 13.75 3.38 13.32
C VAL A 262 13.46 1.89 13.30
N GLN A 263 12.49 1.47 14.08
CA GLN A 263 12.03 0.09 14.12
C GLN A 263 10.80 -0.03 13.24
N ILE A 264 10.91 -0.83 12.17
CA ILE A 264 9.85 -1.08 11.19
C ILE A 264 9.53 -2.56 11.26
N ASP A 265 8.29 -2.90 11.63
CA ASP A 265 7.80 -4.28 11.65
C ASP A 265 7.30 -4.70 10.27
N ALA A 266 6.15 -4.16 9.86
CA ALA A 266 5.62 -4.26 8.50
C ALA A 266 5.04 -2.90 8.08
N LEU A 267 5.57 -2.35 6.98
CA LEU A 267 5.19 -1.03 6.49
C LEU A 267 4.78 -1.07 5.01
N HIS A 268 3.52 -0.80 4.75
CA HIS A 268 2.98 -0.76 3.40
C HIS A 268 2.93 0.68 2.92
N LEU A 269 3.72 0.96 1.89
CA LEU A 269 3.92 2.29 1.35
C LEU A 269 4.19 2.18 -0.15
N ILE A 270 3.35 2.82 -0.97
CA ILE A 270 3.60 2.96 -2.41
C ILE A 270 4.27 4.29 -2.73
N GLU A 271 3.83 5.36 -2.08
CA GLU A 271 4.35 6.70 -2.33
C GLU A 271 5.55 6.99 -1.41
N ASN A 272 6.60 6.20 -1.58
CA ASN A 272 7.78 6.18 -0.70
C ASN A 272 8.39 7.58 -0.49
N ASP A 273 8.43 8.40 -1.55
CA ASP A 273 9.00 9.76 -1.49
C ASP A 273 8.23 10.72 -0.58
N CYS A 274 6.93 10.49 -0.38
CA CYS A 274 6.04 11.37 0.37
C CYS A 274 6.14 11.17 1.89
N VAL A 275 6.91 10.18 2.36
CA VAL A 275 7.00 9.86 3.79
C VAL A 275 8.37 10.24 4.35
N THR A 276 8.34 10.97 5.45
CA THR A 276 9.52 11.33 6.25
C THR A 276 9.34 10.82 7.67
N VAL A 277 10.23 9.93 8.11
CA VAL A 277 10.24 9.34 9.43
C VAL A 277 11.44 9.87 10.21
N GLY A 278 11.19 10.47 11.37
CA GLY A 278 12.21 10.95 12.28
C GLY A 278 12.96 9.82 13.02
N ASP A 279 13.99 10.20 13.77
CA ASP A 279 14.78 9.25 14.55
C ASP A 279 13.95 8.61 15.67
N TYR A 280 14.24 7.34 16.01
CA TYR A 280 13.61 6.59 17.11
C TYR A 280 12.08 6.37 16.98
N CYS A 281 11.56 6.39 15.77
CA CYS A 281 10.18 5.97 15.52
C CYS A 281 10.05 4.44 15.57
N VAL A 282 8.93 3.95 16.09
CA VAL A 282 8.60 2.52 16.13
C VAL A 282 7.25 2.34 15.45
N PHE A 283 7.22 1.46 14.46
CA PHE A 283 5.99 1.03 13.80
C PHE A 283 5.66 -0.38 14.26
N GLY A 284 4.39 -0.59 14.60
CA GLY A 284 3.86 -1.92 14.88
C GLY A 284 3.60 -2.70 13.59
N THR A 285 2.94 -3.84 13.76
CA THR A 285 2.59 -4.74 12.67
C THR A 285 1.52 -4.12 11.75
N ASP A 286 1.69 -4.37 10.45
CA ASP A 286 0.71 -4.06 9.40
C ASP A 286 0.29 -2.58 9.31
N VAL A 287 1.27 -1.67 9.32
CA VAL A 287 1.01 -0.23 9.18
C VAL A 287 0.92 0.14 7.69
N LEU A 288 -0.22 0.70 7.28
CA LEU A 288 -0.43 1.24 5.94
C LEU A 288 -0.36 2.77 5.95
N PHE A 289 0.53 3.35 5.14
CA PHE A 289 0.47 4.77 4.81
C PHE A 289 -0.23 4.96 3.46
N ALA A 290 -1.31 5.73 3.49
CA ALA A 290 -2.09 6.09 2.30
C ALA A 290 -2.10 7.62 2.13
N PRO A 291 -1.04 8.22 1.57
CA PRO A 291 -0.96 9.66 1.33
C PRO A 291 -1.84 10.16 0.17
N ASP A 292 -2.58 9.26 -0.51
CA ASP A 292 -3.53 9.63 -1.57
C ASP A 292 -4.75 10.33 -0.97
N ILE A 293 -4.83 11.64 -1.23
CA ILE A 293 -5.89 12.54 -0.77
C ILE A 293 -7.03 12.69 -1.79
N LEU A 294 -6.89 12.07 -2.97
CA LEU A 294 -7.89 12.13 -4.06
C LEU A 294 -8.74 10.87 -4.13
N ALA A 295 -8.56 9.94 -3.19
CA ALA A 295 -9.33 8.73 -3.18
C ALA A 295 -10.82 9.01 -2.85
N PRO A 296 -11.78 8.27 -3.46
CA PRO A 296 -13.22 8.54 -3.30
C PRO A 296 -13.73 8.53 -1.85
N TRP A 297 -12.96 7.94 -0.95
CA TRP A 297 -13.28 7.78 0.48
C TRP A 297 -12.72 8.89 1.38
N VAL A 298 -11.90 9.82 0.87
CA VAL A 298 -11.30 10.89 1.68
C VAL A 298 -12.26 12.08 1.74
N PRO A 299 -12.79 12.48 2.91
CA PRO A 299 -13.70 13.62 3.00
C PRO A 299 -13.08 14.92 2.47
N VAL A 300 -13.87 15.78 1.81
CA VAL A 300 -13.40 17.03 1.15
C VAL A 300 -12.65 17.93 2.13
N GLU A 301 -13.04 17.88 3.40
CA GLU A 301 -12.42 18.64 4.49
C GLU A 301 -10.95 18.27 4.72
N TYR A 302 -10.60 16.99 4.54
CA TYR A 302 -9.24 16.48 4.65
C TYR A 302 -8.46 16.60 3.33
N ALA A 303 -9.16 16.75 2.20
CA ALA A 303 -8.57 17.04 0.90
C ALA A 303 -8.19 18.54 0.71
N LYS A 304 -8.31 19.36 1.75
CA LYS A 304 -8.00 20.80 1.68
C LYS A 304 -6.53 21.03 1.28
N PRO A 305 -6.27 21.79 0.20
CA PRO A 305 -4.91 22.02 -0.27
C PRO A 305 -4.11 22.78 0.79
N SER A 306 -2.88 22.34 1.05
CA SER A 306 -1.92 23.22 1.74
C SER A 306 -1.62 24.41 0.80
N LYS A 307 -1.57 25.65 1.31
CA LYS A 307 -1.27 26.85 0.49
C LYS A 307 0.09 26.80 -0.22
N ALA A 308 1.00 25.90 0.19
CA ALA A 308 2.26 25.65 -0.54
C ALA A 308 2.07 24.90 -1.87
N SER A 309 0.85 24.37 -2.12
CA SER A 309 0.43 23.73 -3.36
C SER A 309 -0.80 24.44 -3.95
N GLU A 310 -0.71 25.76 -4.19
CA GLU A 310 -1.70 26.48 -5.02
C GLU A 310 -1.86 25.84 -6.41
N ASP A 311 -0.93 24.98 -6.83
CA ASP A 311 -1.01 24.18 -8.05
C ASP A 311 -1.37 22.70 -7.80
N LYS A 312 -2.54 22.50 -7.18
CA LYS A 312 -3.32 21.26 -7.04
C LYS A 312 -2.75 20.24 -6.02
N PRO A 313 -3.55 19.80 -5.04
CA PRO A 313 -3.11 18.84 -4.02
C PRO A 313 -3.07 17.42 -4.62
N ARG A 314 -2.05 16.61 -4.33
CA ARG A 314 -1.83 15.31 -5.02
C ARG A 314 -1.44 14.15 -4.12
N PHE A 315 -0.46 14.35 -3.25
CA PHE A 315 -0.09 13.44 -2.19
C PHE A 315 0.28 14.28 -0.98
N ALA A 316 -0.21 13.91 0.20
CA ALA A 316 0.18 14.60 1.43
C ALA A 316 1.58 14.12 1.86
N ASP A 317 2.47 15.06 2.16
CA ASP A 317 3.72 14.71 2.85
C ASP A 317 3.36 14.24 4.27
N ILE A 318 3.72 13.00 4.60
CA ILE A 318 3.54 12.45 5.95
C ILE A 318 4.88 12.62 6.68
N ILE A 319 4.89 13.48 7.68
CA ILE A 319 6.07 13.73 8.51
C ILE A 319 5.80 13.19 9.91
N LEU A 320 6.57 12.17 10.29
CA LEU A 320 6.48 11.53 11.59
C LEU A 320 7.67 11.92 12.43
N HIS A 321 7.37 12.48 13.60
CA HIS A 321 8.37 12.73 14.61
C HIS A 321 8.29 11.66 15.69
N ARG A 322 9.40 11.48 16.41
CA ARG A 322 9.44 10.62 17.60
C ARG A 322 8.27 10.95 18.52
N ALA A 323 7.54 9.92 18.95
CA ALA A 323 6.53 10.08 19.98
C ALA A 323 7.18 10.68 21.24
N ALA A 324 6.62 11.78 21.76
CA ALA A 324 7.08 12.34 23.01
C ALA A 324 6.83 11.32 24.12
N ASN A 325 7.89 10.78 24.73
CA ASN A 325 7.70 9.91 25.89
C ASN A 325 7.17 10.74 27.06
N MET A 326 6.25 10.19 27.85
CA MET A 326 5.81 10.83 29.11
C MET A 326 6.97 11.09 30.10
N ARG A 327 8.12 10.44 29.91
CA ARG A 327 9.35 10.61 30.71
C ARG A 327 10.40 11.52 30.08
N ASP A 328 10.23 11.92 28.82
CA ASP A 328 11.12 12.94 28.28
C ASP A 328 10.83 14.24 29.03
N PRO A 329 11.84 14.96 29.55
CA PRO A 329 11.59 16.26 30.17
C PRO A 329 10.85 17.08 29.12
N GLN A 330 9.65 17.55 29.47
CA GLN A 330 8.85 18.38 28.57
C GLN A 330 9.78 19.40 27.94
N PRO A 331 9.85 19.48 26.59
CA PRO A 331 10.81 20.33 25.94
C PRO A 331 10.65 21.71 26.56
N SER A 332 11.75 22.24 27.12
CA SER A 332 11.76 23.57 27.73
C SER A 332 11.11 24.55 26.77
N GLU A 333 10.56 25.65 27.25
CA GLU A 333 9.90 26.63 26.37
C GLU A 333 10.80 27.05 25.18
N ARG A 334 12.13 27.02 25.38
CA ARG A 334 13.16 27.14 24.34
C ARG A 334 13.22 25.97 23.35
N GLY A 335 13.12 24.72 23.81
CA GLY A 335 13.04 23.51 22.99
C GLY A 335 11.75 23.40 22.18
N ARG A 336 10.60 23.78 22.76
CA ARG A 336 9.33 23.93 22.01
C ARG A 336 9.44 24.99 20.93
N LYS A 337 9.98 26.16 21.27
CA LYS A 337 10.26 27.23 20.30
C LYS A 337 11.32 26.83 19.27
N ALA A 338 12.23 25.89 19.58
CA ALA A 338 13.23 25.38 18.64
C ALA A 338 12.65 24.33 17.66
N LEU A 339 11.77 23.44 18.13
CA LEU A 339 11.02 22.49 17.31
C LEU A 339 10.00 23.22 16.41
N GLN A 340 9.27 24.20 16.96
CA GLN A 340 8.48 25.15 16.18
C GLN A 340 9.36 25.95 15.23
N LYS A 341 10.55 26.40 15.65
CA LYS A 341 11.48 27.08 14.73
C LYS A 341 12.07 26.15 13.68
N GLN A 342 12.17 24.84 13.86
CA GLN A 342 12.60 23.91 12.81
C GLN A 342 11.47 23.68 11.80
N THR A 343 10.21 23.61 12.26
CA THR A 343 9.03 23.62 11.37
C THR A 343 8.87 24.98 10.66
N VAL A 344 9.21 26.09 11.33
CA VAL A 344 9.07 27.48 10.82
C VAL A 344 10.29 27.96 10.00
N ARG A 345 11.49 27.39 10.22
CA ARG A 345 12.73 27.71 9.47
C ARG A 345 12.86 26.97 8.16
N ASP A 346 11.96 26.04 7.85
CA ASP A 346 11.72 25.72 6.45
C ASP A 346 11.30 27.05 5.78
N PRO A 347 12.06 27.58 4.80
CA PRO A 347 11.76 28.86 4.16
C PRO A 347 10.32 28.95 3.61
N ARG A 348 9.65 27.81 3.47
CA ARG A 348 8.27 27.67 2.99
C ARG A 348 7.18 27.81 4.06
N TYR A 349 7.47 27.59 5.35
CA TYR A 349 6.46 27.71 6.42
C TYR A 349 6.21 29.18 6.81
N ASN A 350 7.24 30.02 6.71
CA ASN A 350 7.20 31.40 7.20
C ASN A 350 6.45 32.38 6.28
N ASN A 351 6.33 32.09 4.98
CA ASN A 351 5.56 32.92 4.06
C ASN A 351 4.03 32.76 4.26
N ASN A 352 3.57 31.59 4.69
CA ASN A 352 2.13 31.33 4.89
C ASN A 352 1.54 32.05 6.12
N ASN A 353 2.33 32.26 7.17
CA ASN A 353 1.85 32.91 8.40
C ASN A 353 1.82 34.45 8.32
N LYS A 354 2.70 35.09 7.54
CA LYS A 354 2.67 36.55 7.38
C LYS A 354 1.45 37.04 6.60
N GLN A 355 0.92 36.25 5.68
CA GLN A 355 -0.33 36.59 4.97
C GLN A 355 -1.60 36.29 5.77
N TYR A 356 -1.55 35.41 6.78
CA TYR A 356 -2.72 35.07 7.60
C TYR A 356 -3.11 36.19 8.58
N ASN A 357 -2.13 36.93 9.11
CA ASN A 357 -2.39 38.02 10.06
C ASN A 357 -2.80 39.35 9.40
N ASN A 358 -2.57 39.54 8.09
CA ASN A 358 -2.95 40.78 7.41
C ASN A 358 -4.38 40.78 6.86
N ASN A 359 -5.12 39.68 6.95
CA ASN A 359 -6.51 39.59 6.49
C ASN A 359 -7.55 39.62 7.63
N ASN A 360 -7.10 39.79 8.88
CA ASN A 360 -7.97 39.87 10.06
C ASN A 360 -7.86 41.21 10.82
N ASN A 361 -7.42 42.27 10.14
CA ASN A 361 -7.54 43.65 10.65
C ASN A 361 -8.24 44.54 9.61
#